data_AF-A0A925NNB0-F1
#
_entry.id   AF-A0A925NNB0-F1
#
_cell.length_a   1.000
_cell.length_b   1.000
_cell.length_c   1.000
_cell.angle_alpha   90.00
_cell.angle_beta   90.00
_cell.angle_gamma   90.00
#
_symmetry.space_group_name_H-M   'P 1'
#
loop_
_entity.id
_entity.type
_entity.pdbx_description
1 polymer ?
#
loop_
_entity_poly.entity_id
_entity_poly.type
_entity_poly.pdbx_seq_one_letter_code
_entity_poly.pdbx_strand_id
1 'polypeptide(L)'
;DTLDRVNRVEDAATATRIRKHRFPSPTVFNDRDWNSLHRALTFHLDVRFLPPPGSHASNHFYRHSLIAYGLTPSEVLDALSYAGKTSYTIQKQRILFQLDERFHERPIIPGFP
;
A
#
# COMPACT_ATOMS: atom_id res chain seq x y z
N ASP A 1 7.69 4.11 20.53
CA ASP A 1 8.42 3.37 19.49
C ASP A 1 7.42 2.92 18.46
N THR A 2 7.22 3.74 17.45
CA THR A 2 6.11 3.59 16.52
C THR A 2 6.57 4.14 15.19
N LEU A 3 6.89 3.24 14.28
CA LEU A 3 6.63 3.47 12.87
C LEU A 3 5.21 4.05 12.81
N ASP A 4 5.10 5.36 12.61
CA ASP A 4 3.82 6.06 12.57
C ASP A 4 2.88 5.27 11.65
N ARG A 5 1.69 4.91 12.15
CA ARG A 5 0.80 3.94 11.49
C ARG A 5 0.49 4.41 10.07
N VAL A 6 1.09 3.75 9.08
CA VAL A 6 0.73 3.86 7.66
C VAL A 6 -0.67 3.32 7.40
N ASN A 7 -1.26 2.62 8.37
CA ASN A 7 -2.54 1.97 8.24
C ASN A 7 -3.62 2.53 9.16
N ARG A 8 -4.82 2.67 8.60
CA ARG A 8 -6.06 2.97 9.33
C ARG A 8 -7.06 1.85 9.10
N VAL A 9 -7.72 1.38 10.16
CA VAL A 9 -8.76 0.35 10.07
C VAL A 9 -10.10 0.96 10.42
N GLU A 10 -10.98 1.11 9.43
CA GLU A 10 -12.37 1.55 9.62
C GLU A 10 -13.33 0.36 9.69
N ASP A 11 -13.01 -0.75 9.05
CA ASP A 11 -13.81 -1.98 9.06
C ASP A 11 -13.01 -3.19 9.57
N ALA A 12 -13.24 -3.54 10.84
CA ALA A 12 -12.52 -4.64 11.51
C ALA A 12 -12.83 -6.02 10.89
N ALA A 13 -14.02 -6.21 10.32
CA ALA A 13 -14.41 -7.45 9.67
C ALA A 13 -13.58 -7.70 8.40
N THR A 14 -13.42 -6.66 7.57
CA THR A 14 -12.58 -6.70 6.37
C THR A 14 -11.11 -6.91 6.75
N ALA A 15 -10.61 -6.22 7.78
CA ALA A 15 -9.25 -6.44 8.28
C ALA A 15 -9.03 -7.90 8.73
N THR A 16 -9.99 -8.47 9.45
CA THR A 16 -9.94 -9.88 9.88
C THR A 16 -9.99 -10.84 8.69
N ARG A 17 -10.79 -10.53 7.67
CA ARG A 17 -10.84 -11.32 6.43
C ARG A 17 -9.50 -11.30 5.72
N ILE A 18 -8.91 -10.12 5.50
CA ILE A 18 -7.59 -9.94 4.86
C ILE A 18 -6.53 -10.80 5.56
N ARG A 19 -6.50 -10.80 6.90
CA ARG A 19 -5.54 -11.59 7.69
C ARG A 19 -5.62 -13.11 7.47
N LYS A 20 -6.76 -13.62 7.01
CA LYS A 20 -6.95 -15.06 6.72
C LYS A 20 -6.43 -15.47 5.35
N HIS A 21 -6.16 -14.51 4.46
CA HIS A 21 -5.57 -14.80 3.15
C HIS A 21 -4.10 -15.19 3.30
N ARG A 22 -3.56 -15.77 2.22
CA ARG A 22 -2.13 -16.04 2.09
C ARG A 22 -1.58 -15.22 0.94
N PHE A 23 -0.43 -14.60 1.17
CA PHE A 23 0.33 -13.98 0.11
C PHE A 23 1.46 -14.93 -0.33
N PRO A 24 1.80 -15.03 -1.63
CA PRO A 24 2.89 -15.89 -2.07
C PRO A 24 4.21 -15.53 -1.41
N SER A 25 5.04 -16.55 -1.16
CA SER A 25 6.39 -16.38 -0.64
C SER A 25 7.38 -17.25 -1.44
N PRO A 26 8.48 -16.68 -1.96
CA PRO A 26 8.78 -15.26 -1.98
C PRO A 26 7.86 -14.49 -2.94
N THR A 27 7.56 -13.23 -2.62
CA THR A 27 7.01 -12.26 -3.57
C THR A 27 8.10 -11.26 -3.93
N VAL A 28 8.33 -11.07 -5.23
CA VAL A 28 9.26 -10.07 -5.75
C VAL A 28 8.49 -9.08 -6.61
N PHE A 29 8.38 -7.85 -6.15
CA PHE A 29 8.00 -6.73 -6.98
C PHE A 29 9.28 -6.00 -7.37
N ASN A 30 9.72 -6.19 -8.61
CA ASN A 30 10.84 -5.44 -9.18
C ASN A 30 10.29 -4.40 -10.14
N ASP A 31 10.46 -3.12 -9.80
CA ASP A 31 10.08 -1.99 -10.65
C ASP A 31 8.63 -2.07 -11.14
N ARG A 32 7.70 -2.40 -10.22
CA ARG A 32 6.28 -2.61 -10.57
C ARG A 32 5.47 -1.35 -10.38
N ASP A 33 4.65 -1.04 -11.40
CA ASP A 33 3.68 0.04 -11.35
C ASP A 33 2.41 -0.37 -10.58
N TRP A 34 1.55 0.62 -10.32
CA TRP A 34 0.29 0.37 -9.62
C TRP A 34 -0.62 -0.61 -10.35
N ASN A 35 -0.63 -0.61 -11.69
CA ASN A 35 -1.47 -1.53 -12.46
C ASN A 35 -1.09 -2.99 -12.20
N SER A 36 0.22 -3.27 -12.16
CA SER A 36 0.77 -4.60 -11.85
C SER A 36 0.48 -5.01 -10.40
N LEU A 37 0.71 -4.09 -9.46
CA LEU A 37 0.47 -4.33 -8.04
C LEU A 37 -1.01 -4.55 -7.74
N HIS A 38 -1.88 -3.69 -8.27
CA HIS A 38 -3.33 -3.75 -8.11
C HIS A 38 -3.88 -5.11 -8.53
N ARG A 39 -3.44 -5.62 -9.68
CA ARG A 39 -3.83 -6.96 -10.15
C ARG A 39 -3.40 -8.06 -9.17
N ALA A 40 -2.15 -8.05 -8.73
CA ALA A 40 -1.64 -9.06 -7.80
C ALA A 40 -2.37 -9.01 -6.45
N LEU A 41 -2.58 -7.80 -5.93
CA LEU A 41 -3.26 -7.56 -4.67
C LEU A 41 -4.72 -8.01 -4.71
N THR A 42 -5.47 -7.63 -5.75
CA THR A 42 -6.87 -8.05 -5.92
C THR A 42 -6.97 -9.58 -6.01
N PHE A 43 -6.07 -10.22 -6.74
CA PHE A 43 -6.07 -11.67 -6.89
C PHE A 43 -5.83 -12.41 -5.56
N HIS A 44 -4.89 -11.94 -4.74
CA HIS A 44 -4.52 -12.64 -3.50
C HIS A 44 -5.38 -12.29 -2.29
N LEU A 45 -5.90 -11.06 -2.22
CA LEU A 45 -6.56 -10.55 -1.02
C LEU A 45 -8.09 -10.45 -1.14
N ASP A 46 -8.66 -10.72 -2.32
CA ASP A 46 -10.10 -10.74 -2.59
C ASP A 46 -10.85 -9.51 -2.02
N VAL A 47 -10.22 -8.35 -2.20
CA VAL A 47 -10.77 -7.04 -1.83
C VAL A 47 -10.54 -6.05 -2.95
N ARG A 48 -11.41 -5.03 -2.99
CA ARG A 48 -11.27 -3.96 -3.96
C ARG A 48 -10.17 -2.99 -3.53
N PHE A 49 -9.21 -2.73 -4.40
CA PHE A 49 -8.18 -1.72 -4.17
C PHE A 49 -8.55 -0.41 -4.87
N LEU A 50 -8.41 0.68 -4.13
CA LEU A 50 -8.56 2.05 -4.61
C LEU A 50 -7.23 2.79 -4.39
N PRO A 51 -6.86 3.71 -5.29
CA PRO A 51 -7.54 4.10 -6.51
C PRO A 51 -7.47 3.01 -7.62
N PRO A 52 -8.40 2.98 -8.59
CA PRO A 52 -8.34 2.02 -9.68
C PRO A 52 -7.15 2.30 -10.62
N PRO A 53 -6.63 1.27 -11.31
CA PRO A 53 -5.62 1.39 -12.36
C PRO A 53 -5.96 2.48 -13.39
N GLY A 54 -4.98 3.29 -13.76
CA GLY A 54 -5.13 4.33 -14.79
C GLY A 54 -5.96 5.57 -14.39
N SER A 55 -6.43 5.66 -13.14
CA SER A 55 -7.08 6.87 -12.66
C SER A 55 -6.07 7.96 -12.29
N HIS A 56 -6.44 9.24 -12.39
CA HIS A 56 -5.59 10.34 -11.94
C HIS A 56 -5.16 10.18 -10.47
N ALA A 57 -6.05 9.66 -9.63
CA ALA A 57 -5.75 9.37 -8.24
C ALA A 57 -4.64 8.32 -8.08
N SER A 58 -4.36 7.45 -9.08
CA SER A 58 -3.27 6.47 -9.00
C SER A 58 -1.88 7.02 -9.32
N ASN A 59 -1.77 8.27 -9.76
CA ASN A 59 -0.49 8.86 -10.20
C ASN A 59 0.54 9.03 -9.08
N HIS A 60 0.14 8.95 -7.81
CA HIS A 60 1.03 9.09 -6.66
C HIS A 60 1.71 7.77 -6.27
N PHE A 61 1.39 6.66 -6.92
CA PHE A 61 2.10 5.40 -6.72
C PHE A 61 3.41 5.39 -7.50
N TYR A 62 4.51 5.61 -6.78
CA TYR A 62 5.85 5.38 -7.32
C TYR A 62 6.04 3.90 -7.69
N ARG A 63 7.03 3.60 -8.54
CA ARG A 63 7.34 2.21 -8.92
C ARG A 63 7.91 1.48 -7.70
N HIS A 64 7.31 0.35 -7.35
CA HIS A 64 7.68 -0.40 -6.15
C HIS A 64 8.75 -1.43 -6.48
N SER A 65 9.83 -1.39 -5.70
CA SER A 65 10.87 -2.42 -5.67
C SER A 65 10.95 -2.99 -4.25
N LEU A 66 10.35 -4.16 -4.03
CA LEU A 66 10.39 -4.85 -2.74
C LEU A 66 10.43 -6.36 -2.92
N ILE A 67 11.04 -7.03 -1.94
CA ILE A 67 11.03 -8.49 -1.82
C ILE A 67 10.42 -8.83 -0.47
N ALA A 68 9.40 -9.69 -0.48
CA ALA A 68 8.69 -10.17 0.69
C ALA A 68 8.91 -11.67 0.87
N TYR A 69 9.42 -12.08 2.03
CA TYR A 69 9.63 -13.46 2.42
C TYR A 69 8.72 -13.80 3.61
N GLY A 70 7.73 -14.67 3.38
CA GLY A 70 6.85 -15.17 4.44
C GLY A 70 5.93 -14.13 5.07
N LEU A 71 5.76 -12.96 4.45
CA LEU A 71 4.92 -11.89 5.00
C LEU A 71 3.44 -12.29 4.99
N THR A 72 2.76 -11.96 6.09
CA THR A 72 1.30 -11.98 6.16
C THR A 72 0.71 -10.92 5.21
N PRO A 73 -0.56 -11.07 4.80
CA PRO A 73 -1.26 -10.05 4.02
C PRO A 73 -1.15 -8.62 4.57
N SER A 74 -1.22 -8.45 5.88
CA SER A 74 -1.10 -7.13 6.52
C SER A 74 0.31 -6.57 6.38
N GLU A 75 1.34 -7.38 6.61
CA GLU A 75 2.74 -6.96 6.45
C GLU A 75 3.09 -6.64 5.00
N VAL A 76 2.49 -7.33 4.02
CA VAL A 76 2.64 -6.98 2.60
C VAL A 76 2.06 -5.60 2.32
N LEU A 77 0.88 -5.28 2.88
CA LEU A 77 0.26 -3.96 2.70
C LEU A 77 1.10 -2.86 3.37
N ASP A 78 1.60 -3.10 4.57
CA ASP A 78 2.49 -2.17 5.27
C ASP A 78 3.79 -1.95 4.46
N ALA A 79 4.43 -3.02 3.97
CA ALA A 79 5.64 -2.94 3.17
C ALA A 79 5.43 -2.17 1.85
N LEU A 80 4.30 -2.40 1.18
CA LEU A 80 3.91 -1.64 -0.01
C LEU A 80 3.70 -0.16 0.33
N SER A 81 3.05 0.13 1.45
CA SER A 81 2.84 1.49 1.92
C SER A 81 4.15 2.24 2.14
N TYR A 82 5.12 1.61 2.82
CA TYR A 82 6.44 2.21 3.01
C TYR A 82 7.20 2.39 1.69
N ALA A 83 7.20 1.37 0.81
CA ALA A 83 7.89 1.45 -0.48
C ALA A 83 7.27 2.52 -1.41
N GLY A 84 5.95 2.67 -1.36
CA GLY A 84 5.20 3.64 -2.17
C GLY A 84 5.10 5.03 -1.56
N LYS A 85 5.57 5.24 -0.31
CA LYS A 85 5.31 6.46 0.46
C LYS A 85 3.81 6.79 0.53
N THR A 86 3.02 5.76 0.78
CA THR A 86 1.56 5.83 0.83
C THR A 86 1.05 5.34 2.18
N SER A 87 -0.12 5.82 2.56
CA SER A 87 -0.90 5.26 3.65
C SER A 87 -2.06 4.47 3.07
N TYR A 88 -2.62 3.55 3.85
CA TYR A 88 -3.81 2.82 3.43
C TYR A 88 -4.87 2.76 4.53
N THR A 89 -6.12 2.80 4.10
CA THR A 89 -7.29 2.67 4.97
C THR A 89 -8.08 1.43 4.57
N ILE A 90 -8.28 0.52 5.52
CA ILE A 90 -9.16 -0.65 5.35
C ILE A 90 -10.59 -0.20 5.62
N GLN A 91 -11.41 -0.19 4.57
CA GLN A 91 -12.84 0.11 4.63
C GLN A 91 -13.65 -1.15 4.32
N LYS A 92 -14.97 -1.06 4.42
CA LYS A 92 -15.88 -2.18 4.11
C LYS A 92 -15.62 -2.74 2.71
N GLN A 93 -15.09 -3.96 2.65
CA GLN A 93 -14.75 -4.71 1.42
C GLN A 93 -13.74 -4.02 0.46
N ARG A 94 -13.05 -2.97 0.91
CA ARG A 94 -12.12 -2.22 0.05
C ARG A 94 -10.94 -1.66 0.84
N ILE A 95 -9.82 -1.49 0.17
CA ILE A 95 -8.62 -0.83 0.71
C ILE A 95 -8.36 0.43 -0.12
N LEU A 96 -8.32 1.57 0.55
CA LEU A 96 -8.01 2.85 -0.04
C LEU A 96 -6.57 3.22 0.26
N PHE A 97 -5.75 3.32 -0.77
CA PHE A 97 -4.41 3.87 -0.68
C PHE A 97 -4.43 5.35 -1.03
N GLN A 98 -3.64 6.12 -0.29
CA GLN A 98 -3.48 7.55 -0.46
C GLN A 98 -2.01 7.91 -0.28
N LEU A 99 -1.61 9.02 -0.89
CA LEU A 99 -0.31 9.61 -0.62
C LEU A 99 -0.18 9.92 0.87
N ASP A 100 0.96 9.57 1.45
CA ASP A 100 1.20 9.82 2.86
C ASP A 100 1.85 11.20 3.03
N GLU A 101 1.10 12.09 3.68
CA GLU A 101 1.48 13.48 3.89
C GLU A 101 2.79 13.64 4.68
N ARG A 102 3.17 12.64 5.49
CA ARG A 102 4.45 12.64 6.23
C ARG A 102 5.66 12.64 5.31
N PHE A 103 5.56 12.03 4.13
CA PHE A 103 6.64 12.04 3.15
C PHE A 103 6.62 13.27 2.25
N HIS A 104 5.68 14.18 2.48
CA HIS A 104 5.45 15.40 1.71
C HIS A 104 5.96 16.67 2.40
N GLU A 105 6.76 16.55 3.47
CA GLU A 105 7.59 17.67 3.90
C GLU A 105 8.44 18.10 2.70
N ARG A 106 8.12 19.28 2.14
CA ARG A 106 9.02 19.92 1.19
C ARG A 106 10.38 19.99 1.86
N PRO A 107 11.48 19.57 1.21
CA PRO A 107 12.79 19.86 1.75
C PRO A 107 12.86 21.37 1.96
N ILE A 108 13.01 21.81 3.21
CA ILE A 108 13.31 23.19 3.52
C ILE A 108 14.74 23.37 3.02
N ILE A 109 14.89 23.93 1.81
CA ILE A 109 16.19 24.31 1.27
C ILE A 109 16.46 25.70 1.83
N PRO A 110 17.37 25.87 2.82
CA PRO A 110 17.69 27.19 3.32
C PRO A 110 18.36 27.96 2.17
N GLY A 111 17.71 29.03 1.68
CA GLY A 111 18.27 29.93 0.68
C GLY A 111 17.82 29.75 -0.77
N PHE A 112 16.74 29.00 -1.05
CA PHE A 112 16.06 29.08 -2.35
C PHE A 112 14.87 30.05 -2.23
N PRO A 113 14.77 31.10 -3.09
CA PRO A 113 13.69 32.09 -3.02
C PRO A 113 12.31 31.50 -3.35
#